data_AF-A0A7S2U5E1-F1
#
_entry.id   AF-A0A7S2U5E1-F1
#
_cell.length_a   1.000
_cell.length_b   1.000
_cell.length_c   1.000
_cell.angle_alpha   90.00
_cell.angle_beta   90.00
_cell.angle_gamma   90.00
#
_symmetry.space_group_name_H-M   'P 1'
#
loop_
_entity.id
_entity.type
_entity.pdbx_description
1 polymer ?
#
loop_
_entity_poly.entity_id
_entity_poly.type
_entity_poly.pdbx_seq_one_letter_code
_entity_poly.pdbx_strand_id
1 'polypeptide(L)'
;VNDFILRRMNTLNSQHLPPKLVQVVSCNLTEIQQNMYQHLVTSKDLQHVLDGKQVNCLSSIQMLMKLCNHPRLVAEEDSSAKHSGGGRRAASKKISYCDEEKSSAAPGADGVSKFLPYEASSGRGGMNTPVRPEWSGKMFVLYRLMREMRKPGNGNDKIVIISNYTQTLDLIGKMCRENS
;
A
#
# COMPACT_ATOMS: atom_id res chain seq x y z
N VAL A 1 -11.92 -42.28 1.58
CA VAL A 1 -12.19 -40.84 1.78
C VAL A 1 -11.57 -40.04 0.64
N ASN A 2 -12.10 -40.19 -0.59
CA ASN A 2 -11.84 -39.31 -1.74
C ASN A 2 -12.77 -39.68 -2.93
N ASP A 3 -13.98 -40.19 -2.68
CA ASP A 3 -14.83 -40.75 -3.75
C ASP A 3 -15.60 -39.70 -4.56
N PHE A 4 -15.49 -38.41 -4.19
CA PHE A 4 -16.23 -37.31 -4.83
C PHE A 4 -15.38 -36.07 -5.19
N ILE A 5 -14.06 -36.11 -5.03
CA ILE A 5 -13.19 -34.96 -5.36
C ILE A 5 -12.38 -35.28 -6.61
N LEU A 6 -12.70 -34.60 -7.71
CA LEU A 6 -11.89 -34.64 -8.92
C LEU A 6 -10.91 -33.46 -8.95
N ARG A 7 -9.61 -33.73 -8.92
CA ARG A 7 -8.54 -32.73 -9.06
C ARG A 7 -7.69 -33.03 -10.30
N ARG A 8 -7.70 -32.14 -11.29
CA ARG A 8 -6.82 -32.21 -12.47
C ARG A 8 -5.74 -31.15 -12.38
N MET A 9 -4.47 -31.57 -12.48
CA MET A 9 -3.34 -30.64 -12.54
C MET A 9 -3.18 -30.09 -13.96
N ASN A 10 -2.60 -28.89 -14.09
CA ASN A 10 -2.38 -28.24 -15.38
C ASN A 10 -1.30 -28.92 -16.25
N THR A 11 -0.75 -30.06 -15.82
CA THR A 11 0.34 -30.79 -16.47
C THR A 11 0.02 -31.19 -17.90
N LEU A 12 -1.24 -31.57 -18.17
CA LEU A 12 -1.71 -31.92 -19.52
C LEU A 12 -1.78 -30.70 -20.45
N ASN A 13 -2.31 -29.57 -19.98
CA ASN A 13 -2.44 -28.38 -20.83
C ASN A 13 -1.08 -27.71 -21.09
N SER A 14 -0.15 -27.79 -20.15
CA SER A 14 1.20 -27.24 -20.32
C SER A 14 1.99 -27.87 -21.47
N GLN A 15 1.61 -29.05 -21.97
CA GLN A 15 2.26 -29.68 -23.14
C GLN A 15 1.90 -28.97 -24.47
N HIS A 16 0.82 -28.19 -24.47
CA HIS A 16 0.30 -27.52 -25.67
C HIS A 16 0.37 -25.99 -25.57
N LEU A 17 0.90 -25.46 -24.47
CA LEU A 17 1.05 -24.02 -24.24
C LEU A 17 2.53 -23.64 -24.28
N PRO A 18 2.86 -22.39 -24.66
CA PRO A 18 4.20 -21.86 -24.48
C PRO A 18 4.70 -22.03 -23.03
N PRO A 19 6.01 -22.19 -22.82
CA PRO A 19 6.57 -22.42 -21.50
C PRO A 19 6.23 -21.25 -20.56
N LYS A 20 5.69 -21.59 -19.38
CA LYS A 20 5.37 -20.61 -18.34
C LYS A 20 6.62 -20.31 -17.51
N LEU A 21 7.18 -19.12 -17.67
CA LEU A 21 8.20 -18.60 -16.76
C LEU A 21 7.55 -17.94 -15.54
N VAL A 22 7.99 -18.33 -14.34
CA VAL A 22 7.58 -17.70 -13.07
C VAL A 22 8.83 -17.18 -12.37
N GLN A 23 8.87 -15.88 -12.11
CA GLN A 23 9.98 -15.24 -11.44
C GLN A 23 9.50 -14.48 -10.21
N VAL A 24 10.19 -14.68 -9.08
CA VAL A 24 9.98 -13.91 -7.86
C VAL A 24 11.05 -12.82 -7.81
N VAL A 25 10.63 -11.56 -7.85
CA VAL A 25 11.53 -10.41 -7.81
C VAL A 25 11.51 -9.78 -6.41
N SER A 26 12.62 -9.90 -5.69
CA SER A 26 12.79 -9.24 -4.39
C SER A 26 13.12 -7.76 -4.61
N CYS A 27 12.27 -6.86 -4.12
CA CYS A 27 12.44 -5.43 -4.24
C CYS A 27 12.84 -4.84 -2.88
N ASN A 28 14.01 -4.19 -2.80
CA ASN A 28 14.46 -3.52 -1.59
C ASN A 28 13.58 -2.30 -1.26
N LEU A 29 13.38 -2.03 0.03
CA LEU A 29 12.74 -0.79 0.48
C LEU A 29 13.64 0.42 0.19
N THR A 30 13.04 1.51 -0.27
CA THR A 30 13.73 2.80 -0.45
C THR A 30 14.04 3.44 0.91
N GLU A 31 14.93 4.44 0.94
CA GLU A 31 15.25 5.17 2.17
C GLU A 31 14.00 5.77 2.83
N ILE A 32 13.09 6.34 2.03
CA ILE A 32 11.81 6.88 2.52
C ILE A 32 10.98 5.77 3.17
N GLN A 33 10.86 4.61 2.51
CA GLN A 33 10.13 3.47 3.06
C GLN A 33 10.76 2.95 4.35
N GLN A 34 12.08 2.85 4.41
CA GLN A 34 12.81 2.39 5.60
C GLN A 34 12.60 3.35 6.78
N ASN A 35 12.71 4.65 6.54
CA ASN A 35 12.51 5.68 7.57
C ASN A 35 11.08 5.65 8.13
N MET A 36 10.08 5.54 7.24
CA MET A 36 8.67 5.40 7.65
C MET A 36 8.43 4.08 8.39
N TYR A 37 8.98 2.97 7.89
CA TYR A 37 8.84 1.65 8.51
C TYR A 37 9.41 1.65 9.93
N GLN A 38 10.61 2.22 10.11
CA GLN A 38 11.26 2.31 11.41
C GLN A 38 10.44 3.17 12.38
N HIS A 39 9.90 4.31 11.92
CA HIS A 39 9.03 5.15 12.74
C HIS A 39 7.77 4.41 13.18
N LEU A 40 7.12 3.68 12.26
CA LEU A 40 5.94 2.89 12.57
C LEU A 40 6.24 1.81 13.62
N VAL A 41 7.27 1.00 13.40
CA VAL A 41 7.63 -0.12 14.30
C VAL A 41 8.09 0.36 15.67
N THR A 42 8.71 1.54 15.76
CA THR A 42 9.16 2.12 17.04
C THR A 42 8.03 2.84 17.80
N SER A 43 6.88 3.06 17.19
CA SER A 43 5.74 3.72 17.84
C SER A 43 5.24 2.92 19.05
N LYS A 44 4.84 3.61 20.12
CA LYS A 44 4.34 2.97 21.35
C LYS A 44 3.17 2.04 21.06
N ASP A 45 2.28 2.44 20.16
CA ASP A 45 1.10 1.64 19.84
C ASP A 45 1.49 0.34 19.12
N LEU A 46 2.41 0.39 18.15
CA LEU A 46 2.86 -0.81 17.45
C LEU A 46 3.74 -1.69 18.36
N GLN A 47 4.53 -1.10 19.26
CA GLN A 47 5.24 -1.85 20.30
C GLN A 47 4.27 -2.60 21.23
N HIS A 48 3.15 -1.99 21.62
CA HIS A 48 2.12 -2.68 22.40
C HIS A 48 1.44 -3.81 21.63
N VAL A 49 1.27 -3.66 20.31
CA VAL A 49 0.79 -4.74 19.43
C VAL A 49 1.81 -5.88 19.38
N LEU A 50 3.10 -5.58 19.26
CA LEU A 50 4.18 -6.57 19.25
C LEU A 50 4.30 -7.31 20.59
N ASP A 51 4.10 -6.61 21.70
CA ASP A 51 4.06 -7.16 23.06
C ASP A 51 2.80 -8.01 23.35
N GLY A 52 1.85 -8.08 22.40
CA GLY A 52 0.57 -8.77 22.58
C GLY A 52 -0.40 -8.06 23.54
N LYS A 53 -0.12 -6.80 23.89
CA LYS A 53 -0.95 -5.97 24.80
C LYS A 53 -2.10 -5.26 24.08
N GLN A 54 -2.12 -5.25 22.75
CA GLN A 54 -3.10 -4.58 21.90
C GLN A 54 -3.66 -5.54 20.83
N VAL A 55 -4.95 -5.41 20.52
CA VAL A 55 -5.67 -6.33 19.62
C VAL A 55 -5.63 -5.89 18.15
N ASN A 56 -5.12 -4.69 17.85
CA ASN A 56 -5.17 -4.07 16.52
C ASN A 56 -4.02 -4.49 15.58
N CYS A 57 -3.55 -5.74 15.66
CA CYS A 57 -2.44 -6.24 14.86
C CYS A 57 -2.72 -6.21 13.35
N LEU A 58 -3.95 -6.53 12.95
CA LEU A 58 -4.33 -6.58 11.53
C LEU A 58 -4.18 -5.20 10.85
N SER A 59 -4.62 -4.13 11.49
CA SER A 59 -4.52 -2.76 10.95
C SER A 59 -3.06 -2.33 10.78
N SER A 60 -2.20 -2.69 11.72
CA SER A 60 -0.75 -2.43 11.62
C SER A 60 -0.11 -3.21 10.48
N ILE A 61 -0.45 -4.50 10.31
CA ILE A 61 0.03 -5.29 9.17
C ILE A 61 -0.43 -4.66 7.85
N GLN A 62 -1.71 -4.26 7.75
CA GLN A 62 -2.26 -3.61 6.56
C GLN A 62 -1.52 -2.31 6.22
N MET A 63 -1.23 -1.47 7.21
CA MET A 63 -0.46 -0.24 7.01
C MET A 63 0.96 -0.51 6.51
N LEU A 64 1.66 -1.49 7.09
CA LEU A 64 3.00 -1.90 6.64
C LEU A 64 2.96 -2.49 5.21
N MET A 65 1.92 -3.27 4.87
CA MET A 65 1.72 -3.76 3.50
C MET A 65 1.50 -2.60 2.51
N LYS A 66 0.72 -1.58 2.88
CA LYS A 66 0.52 -0.36 2.06
C LYS A 66 1.81 0.43 1.88
N LEU A 67 2.61 0.59 2.95
CA LEU A 67 3.91 1.25 2.89
C LEU A 67 4.85 0.58 1.87
N CYS A 68 4.91 -0.75 1.89
CA CYS A 68 5.69 -1.54 0.95
C CYS A 68 5.24 -1.38 -0.51
N ASN A 69 3.95 -1.12 -0.74
CA ASN A 69 3.44 -0.84 -2.08
C ASN A 69 3.78 0.59 -2.52
N HIS A 70 3.50 1.61 -1.69
CA HIS A 70 3.98 2.97 -1.90
C HIS A 70 3.79 3.87 -0.66
N PRO A 71 4.77 4.71 -0.27
CA PRO A 71 4.68 5.64 0.87
C PRO A 71 3.43 6.52 0.91
N ARG A 72 3.01 7.03 -0.26
CA ARG A 72 1.81 7.86 -0.41
C ARG A 72 0.53 7.22 0.14
N LEU A 73 0.40 5.90 0.04
CA LEU A 73 -0.82 5.18 0.47
C LEU A 73 -1.03 5.27 1.98
N VAL A 74 0.03 5.47 2.76
CA VAL A 74 -0.03 5.63 4.22
C VAL A 74 -0.25 7.10 4.61
N ALA A 75 0.33 8.05 3.86
CA ALA A 75 0.18 9.47 4.14
C ALA A 75 -1.25 10.01 3.87
N GLU A 76 -1.97 9.41 2.92
CA GLU A 76 -3.38 9.73 2.68
C GLU A 76 -4.28 9.31 3.86
N GLU A 77 -3.92 8.24 4.58
CA GLU A 77 -4.65 7.80 5.79
C GLU A 77 -4.40 8.74 6.99
N ASP A 78 -3.14 9.17 7.20
CA ASP A 78 -2.77 10.18 8.22
C ASP A 78 -3.54 11.50 8.01
N SER A 79 -3.68 11.94 6.75
CA SER A 79 -4.44 13.16 6.41
C SER A 79 -5.94 13.02 6.65
N SER A 80 -6.51 11.84 6.35
CA SER A 80 -7.94 11.56 6.58
C SER A 80 -8.31 11.56 8.07
N ALA A 81 -7.39 11.17 8.95
CA ALA A 81 -7.59 11.19 10.40
C ALA A 81 -7.67 12.62 10.99
N LYS A 82 -7.08 13.63 10.32
CA LYS A 82 -7.06 15.02 10.80
C LYS A 82 -8.30 15.83 10.40
N HIS A 83 -9.09 15.37 9.43
CA HIS A 83 -10.25 16.12 8.91
C HIS A 83 -11.58 15.84 9.64
N SER A 84 -11.63 14.89 10.57
CA SER A 84 -12.83 14.58 11.36
C SER A 84 -13.03 15.46 12.61
N GLY A 85 -12.11 16.38 12.93
CA GLY A 85 -12.10 17.19 14.16
C GLY A 85 -12.64 18.63 14.08
N GLY A 86 -13.35 19.00 13.01
CA GLY A 86 -13.63 20.40 12.67
C GLY A 86 -15.10 20.86 12.75
N GLY A 87 -15.86 20.49 13.79
CA GLY A 87 -17.25 20.93 13.96
C GLY A 87 -17.54 21.50 15.35
N ARG A 88 -17.55 22.84 15.49
CA ARG A 88 -18.02 23.51 16.71
C ARG A 88 -19.54 23.35 16.85
N ARG A 89 -20.04 22.63 17.86
CA ARG A 89 -21.37 22.85 18.47
C ARG A 89 -21.38 22.52 19.97
N ALA A 90 -22.28 23.23 20.63
CA ALA A 90 -22.40 23.51 22.06
C ALA A 90 -22.49 22.31 23.01
N ALA A 91 -22.12 22.61 24.26
CA ALA A 91 -22.11 21.75 25.42
C ALA A 91 -23.42 20.98 25.64
N SER A 92 -23.31 19.66 25.77
CA SER A 92 -24.24 18.85 26.55
C SER A 92 -23.45 17.70 27.17
N LYS A 93 -23.39 17.71 28.50
CA LYS A 93 -22.69 16.74 29.34
C LYS A 93 -23.49 15.44 29.29
N LYS A 94 -23.03 14.43 28.55
CA LYS A 94 -23.64 13.09 28.48
C LYS A 94 -22.70 12.07 29.13
N ILE A 95 -23.28 11.29 30.02
CA ILE A 95 -22.69 10.26 30.86
C ILE A 95 -21.96 9.21 30.01
N SER A 96 -20.74 8.86 30.44
CA SER A 96 -19.86 7.90 29.79
C SER A 96 -20.33 6.45 30.01
N TYR A 97 -20.70 5.80 28.92
CA TYR A 97 -20.59 4.35 28.78
C TYR A 97 -19.63 4.09 27.61
N CYS A 98 -18.77 3.10 27.77
CA CYS A 98 -17.62 2.84 26.90
C CYS A 98 -18.04 2.46 25.48
N ASP A 99 -18.05 3.41 24.56
CA ASP A 99 -17.99 3.16 23.13
C ASP A 99 -16.66 3.71 22.61
N GLU A 100 -15.66 2.83 22.54
CA GLU A 100 -14.52 3.03 21.66
C GLU A 100 -15.01 2.85 20.22
N GLU A 101 -15.58 3.89 19.64
CA GLU A 101 -15.57 4.04 18.18
C GLU A 101 -14.12 4.27 17.76
N LYS A 102 -13.40 3.16 17.59
CA LYS A 102 -12.03 3.10 17.08
C LYS A 102 -11.97 3.84 15.76
N SER A 103 -11.28 4.98 15.79
CA SER A 103 -10.59 5.53 14.64
C SER A 103 -9.96 4.38 13.85
N SER A 104 -10.35 4.22 12.60
CA SER A 104 -9.83 3.23 11.67
C SER A 104 -8.37 3.47 11.28
N ALA A 105 -7.75 4.54 11.79
CA ALA A 105 -6.34 4.82 11.62
C ALA A 105 -5.51 3.74 12.32
N ALA A 106 -4.57 3.17 11.58
CA ALA A 106 -3.66 2.20 12.16
C ALA A 106 -2.86 2.83 13.31
N PRO A 107 -2.64 2.09 14.42
CA PRO A 107 -1.92 2.63 15.57
C PRO A 107 -0.52 3.10 15.18
N GLY A 108 -0.09 4.27 15.66
CA GLY A 108 1.22 4.85 15.34
C GLY A 108 1.37 5.52 13.96
N ALA A 109 0.29 5.70 13.18
CA ALA A 109 0.34 6.37 11.87
C ALA A 109 0.64 7.88 11.94
N ASP A 110 0.62 8.49 13.13
CA ASP A 110 0.81 9.93 13.29
C ASP A 110 2.23 10.37 12.92
N GLY A 111 2.30 11.47 12.17
CA GLY A 111 3.53 12.09 11.73
C GLY A 111 4.30 11.30 10.69
N VAL A 112 3.75 10.23 10.11
CA VAL A 112 4.41 9.45 9.04
C VAL A 112 4.62 10.30 7.78
N SER A 113 3.73 11.27 7.53
CA SER A 113 3.84 12.20 6.40
C SER A 113 5.11 13.08 6.45
N LYS A 114 5.77 13.23 7.61
CA LYS A 114 6.99 14.06 7.75
C LYS A 114 8.19 13.53 6.97
N PHE A 115 8.18 12.24 6.63
CA PHE A 115 9.25 11.59 5.86
C PHE A 115 9.08 11.75 4.35
N LEU A 116 7.94 12.29 3.91
CA LEU A 116 7.73 12.61 2.51
C LEU A 116 8.32 13.98 2.18
N PRO A 117 8.87 14.16 0.96
CA PRO A 117 9.31 15.47 0.49
C PRO A 117 8.19 16.53 0.57
N TYR A 118 8.57 17.78 0.81
CA TYR A 118 7.65 18.90 1.05
C TYR A 118 6.53 19.04 0.01
N GLU A 119 6.80 18.72 -1.26
CA GLU A 119 5.80 18.71 -2.34
C GLU A 119 4.62 17.75 -2.09
N ALA A 120 4.86 16.65 -1.38
CA ALA A 120 3.82 15.70 -0.98
C ALA A 120 3.18 16.06 0.37
N SER A 121 3.87 16.81 1.23
CA SER A 121 3.43 17.15 2.59
C SER A 121 2.54 18.40 2.67
N SER A 122 2.53 19.26 1.64
CA SER A 122 1.87 20.58 1.68
C SER A 122 0.32 20.56 1.63
N GLY A 123 -0.37 19.45 1.87
CA GLY A 123 -1.84 19.39 1.90
C GLY A 123 -2.54 19.71 0.56
N ARG A 124 -1.79 20.09 -0.48
CA ARG A 124 -2.21 20.18 -1.89
C ARG A 124 -2.11 18.83 -2.60
N GLY A 125 -1.98 17.74 -1.83
CA GLY A 125 -1.84 16.35 -2.30
C GLY A 125 -3.07 15.76 -2.98
N GLY A 126 -3.87 16.57 -3.66
CA GLY A 126 -5.01 16.11 -4.44
C GLY A 126 -4.60 15.38 -5.71
N MET A 127 -5.60 15.07 -6.54
CA MET A 127 -5.52 14.34 -7.81
C MET A 127 -4.36 14.77 -8.75
N ASN A 128 -3.79 15.96 -8.58
CA ASN A 128 -2.77 16.55 -9.45
C ASN A 128 -1.30 16.31 -9.06
N THR A 129 -0.98 15.73 -7.90
CA THR A 129 0.43 15.46 -7.56
C THR A 129 0.97 14.28 -8.36
N PRO A 130 2.10 14.39 -9.09
CA PRO A 130 2.63 13.30 -9.89
C PRO A 130 2.96 12.08 -9.04
N VAL A 131 2.83 10.88 -9.62
CA VAL A 131 3.31 9.65 -8.99
C VAL A 131 4.83 9.63 -9.07
N ARG A 132 5.49 9.31 -7.96
CA ARG A 132 6.96 9.20 -7.87
C ARG A 132 7.34 7.73 -7.64
N PRO A 133 7.50 6.91 -8.71
CA PRO A 133 7.81 5.50 -8.57
C PRO A 133 9.06 5.25 -7.72
N GLU A 134 10.01 6.18 -7.73
CA GLU A 134 11.28 6.13 -7.01
C GLU A 134 11.13 6.08 -5.49
N TRP A 135 9.96 6.46 -4.96
CA TRP A 135 9.70 6.38 -3.52
C TRP A 135 9.34 4.96 -3.06
N SER A 136 9.10 4.02 -3.98
CA SER A 136 8.79 2.62 -3.65
C SER A 136 9.61 1.65 -4.48
N GLY A 137 10.29 0.70 -3.83
CA GLY A 137 11.09 -0.30 -4.53
C GLY A 137 10.28 -1.12 -5.54
N LYS A 138 9.07 -1.56 -5.14
CA LYS A 138 8.18 -2.33 -6.02
C LYS A 138 7.68 -1.49 -7.21
N MET A 139 7.26 -0.25 -6.92
CA MET A 139 6.75 0.65 -7.97
C MET A 139 7.85 1.02 -8.95
N PHE A 140 9.07 1.26 -8.47
CA PHE A 140 10.22 1.57 -9.30
C PHE A 140 10.61 0.41 -10.22
N VAL A 141 10.65 -0.82 -9.70
CA VAL A 141 10.91 -2.01 -10.52
C VAL A 141 9.82 -2.20 -11.58
N LEU A 142 8.55 -2.06 -11.20
CA LEU A 142 7.43 -2.14 -12.14
C LEU A 142 7.55 -1.07 -13.24
N TYR A 143 7.81 0.17 -12.86
CA TYR A 143 7.99 1.28 -13.80
C TYR A 143 9.12 1.00 -14.80
N ARG A 144 10.27 0.52 -14.33
CA ARG A 144 11.40 0.17 -15.20
C ARG A 144 11.08 -1.01 -16.11
N LEU A 145 10.43 -2.06 -15.59
CA LEU A 145 10.01 -3.23 -16.38
C LEU A 145 9.05 -2.82 -17.51
N MET A 146 8.02 -2.03 -17.20
CA MET A 146 7.07 -1.54 -18.18
C MET A 146 7.75 -0.67 -19.25
N ARG A 147 8.69 0.20 -18.85
CA ARG A 147 9.48 1.00 -19.81
C ARG A 147 10.34 0.13 -20.71
N GLU A 148 10.99 -0.89 -20.16
CA GLU A 148 11.85 -1.79 -20.93
C GLU A 148 11.03 -2.59 -21.95
N MET A 149 9.88 -3.12 -21.54
CA MET A 149 9.00 -3.90 -22.42
C MET A 149 8.39 -3.07 -23.55
N ARG A 150 8.22 -1.75 -23.38
CA ARG A 150 7.71 -0.86 -24.44
C ARG A 150 8.77 -0.43 -25.46
N LYS A 151 10.06 -0.71 -25.24
CA LYS A 151 11.10 -0.28 -26.17
C LYS A 151 10.92 -0.96 -27.54
N PRO A 152 11.23 -0.25 -28.65
CA PRO A 152 11.18 -0.85 -29.97
C PRO A 152 12.14 -2.04 -30.03
N GLY A 153 11.65 -3.19 -30.48
CA GLY A 153 12.40 -4.44 -30.56
C GLY A 153 12.09 -5.48 -29.48
N ASN A 154 11.35 -5.13 -28.42
CA ASN A 154 11.02 -6.05 -27.32
C ASN A 154 9.65 -6.75 -27.43
N GLY A 155 9.06 -6.79 -28.62
CA GLY A 155 7.73 -7.37 -28.86
C GLY A 155 6.58 -6.42 -28.46
N ASN A 156 5.37 -6.71 -28.93
CA ASN A 156 4.14 -5.96 -28.57
C ASN A 156 3.41 -6.67 -27.41
N ASP A 157 4.16 -6.95 -26.35
CA ASP A 157 3.69 -7.75 -25.23
C ASP A 157 2.69 -6.97 -24.38
N LYS A 158 1.63 -7.66 -23.94
CA LYS A 158 0.60 -7.10 -23.08
C LYS A 158 0.89 -7.44 -21.63
N ILE A 159 0.87 -6.43 -20.76
CA ILE A 159 1.11 -6.58 -19.33
C ILE A 159 -0.23 -6.56 -18.58
N VAL A 160 -0.46 -7.58 -17.74
CA VAL A 160 -1.60 -7.63 -16.81
C VAL A 160 -1.07 -7.42 -15.41
N ILE A 161 -1.62 -6.43 -14.70
CA ILE A 161 -1.22 -6.09 -13.32
C ILE A 161 -2.33 -6.55 -12.37
N ILE A 162 -1.93 -7.24 -11.31
CA ILE A 162 -2.85 -7.74 -10.27
C ILE A 162 -2.36 -7.18 -8.93
N SER A 163 -3.27 -6.57 -8.18
CA SER A 163 -3.04 -6.09 -6.82
C SER A 163 -4.28 -6.34 -5.98
N ASN A 164 -4.08 -6.74 -4.73
CA ASN A 164 -5.16 -6.93 -3.75
C ASN A 164 -5.65 -5.60 -3.13
N TYR A 165 -5.01 -4.48 -3.50
CA TYR A 165 -5.37 -3.14 -3.03
C TYR A 165 -5.77 -2.26 -4.22
N THR A 166 -7.03 -1.82 -4.25
CA THR A 166 -7.56 -0.90 -5.27
C THR A 166 -6.79 0.41 -5.30
N GLN A 167 -6.45 0.98 -4.13
CA GLN A 167 -5.64 2.19 -4.02
C GLN A 167 -4.27 2.07 -4.71
N THR A 168 -3.66 0.87 -4.72
CA THR A 168 -2.42 0.62 -5.46
C THR A 168 -2.67 0.59 -6.98
N LEU A 169 -3.80 0.03 -7.43
CA LEU A 169 -4.18 0.07 -8.85
C LEU A 169 -4.48 1.49 -9.32
N ASP A 170 -5.12 2.33 -8.49
CA ASP A 170 -5.36 3.73 -8.80
C ASP A 170 -4.04 4.49 -9.01
N LEU A 171 -3.06 4.24 -8.13
CA LEU A 171 -1.73 4.83 -8.21
C LEU A 171 -0.98 4.38 -9.48
N ILE A 172 -1.02 3.07 -9.79
CA ILE A 172 -0.41 2.53 -11.02
C ILE A 172 -1.11 3.09 -12.26
N GLY A 173 -2.44 3.16 -12.26
CA GLY A 173 -3.22 3.71 -13.36
C GLY A 173 -2.88 5.19 -13.61
N LYS A 174 -2.68 5.96 -12.55
CA LYS A 174 -2.21 7.34 -12.63
C LYS A 174 -0.79 7.42 -13.18
N MET A 175 0.15 6.63 -12.67
CA MET A 175 1.51 6.53 -13.18
C MET A 175 1.53 6.19 -14.67
N CYS A 176 0.68 5.26 -15.12
CA CYS A 176 0.55 4.93 -16.53
C CYS A 176 0.08 6.13 -17.35
N ARG A 177 -0.97 6.85 -16.93
CA ARG A 177 -1.47 8.04 -17.64
C ARG A 177 -0.43 9.16 -17.74
N GLU A 178 0.42 9.32 -16.73
CA GLU A 178 1.50 10.31 -16.71
C GLU A 178 2.69 9.94 -17.63
N ASN A 179 2.85 8.66 -17.95
CA ASN A 179 3.98 8.11 -18.71
C ASN A 179 3.52 7.33 -19.96
N SER A 180 2.34 7.66 -20.49
CA SER A 180 1.79 7.11 -21.74
C SER A 180 2.37 7.84 -22.95
#